data_AF-A0A2S7PA65-F1
#
_entry.id   AF-A0A2S7PA65-F1
#
_cell.length_a   1.000
_cell.length_b   1.000
_cell.length_c   1.000
_cell.angle_alpha   90.00
_cell.angle_beta   90.00
_cell.angle_gamma   90.00
#
_symmetry.space_group_name_H-M   'P 1'
#
loop_
_entity.id
_entity.type
_entity.pdbx_description
1 polymer ?
#
loop_
_entity_poly.entity_id
_entity_poly.type
_entity_poly.pdbx_seq_one_letter_code
_entity_poly.pdbx_strand_id
1 'polypeptide(L)'
;MKIIIAGATGFVATEVIKQALSISTITSIVALARRETSVPQGVDPKADITKLKSVICDDFANYSPNVKEELSGADACIWCVFSL
;
A
#
# COMPACT_ATOMS: atom_id res chain seq x y z
N MET A 1 0.23 -13.50 -1.77
CA MET A 1 -1.00 -12.71 -1.53
C MET A 1 -0.76 -11.27 -1.94
N LYS A 2 -1.74 -10.67 -2.62
CA LYS A 2 -1.76 -9.25 -2.99
C LYS A 2 -2.61 -8.48 -1.99
N ILE A 3 -2.03 -7.49 -1.33
CA ILE A 3 -2.76 -6.67 -0.36
C ILE A 3 -2.76 -5.20 -0.77
N ILE A 4 -3.82 -4.49 -0.40
CA ILE A 4 -3.94 -3.04 -0.56
C ILE A 4 -3.79 -2.40 0.81
N ILE A 5 -2.98 -1.34 0.89
CA ILE A 5 -2.87 -0.50 2.08
C ILE A 5 -3.24 0.93 1.66
N ALA A 6 -4.44 1.37 2.04
CA ALA A 6 -4.96 2.70 1.71
C ALA A 6 -4.61 3.72 2.79
N GLY A 7 -4.35 4.96 2.38
CA GLY A 7 -3.77 5.97 3.29
C GLY A 7 -2.30 5.70 3.57
N ALA A 8 -1.58 5.16 2.57
CA ALA A 8 -0.23 4.61 2.71
C ALA A 8 0.83 5.57 3.28
N THR A 9 0.64 6.89 3.14
CA THR A 9 1.54 7.91 3.72
C THR A 9 1.25 8.23 5.19
N GLY A 10 0.23 7.60 5.79
CA GLY A 10 -0.15 7.81 7.19
C GLY A 10 0.74 7.04 8.16
N PHE A 11 0.75 7.47 9.42
CA PHE A 11 1.57 6.87 10.48
C PHE A 11 1.32 5.37 10.65
N VAL A 12 0.05 4.96 10.79
CA VAL A 12 -0.33 3.56 10.95
C VAL A 12 0.01 2.75 9.70
N ALA A 13 -0.33 3.27 8.52
CA ALA A 13 -0.10 2.58 7.25
C ALA A 13 1.39 2.36 6.97
N THR A 14 2.26 3.29 7.37
CA THR A 14 3.72 3.19 7.22
C THR A 14 4.26 1.96 7.96
N GLU A 15 3.80 1.73 9.19
CA GLU A 15 4.21 0.57 9.99
C GLU A 15 3.62 -0.73 9.43
N VAL A 16 2.38 -0.70 8.95
CA VAL A 16 1.77 -1.86 8.27
C VAL A 16 2.56 -2.25 7.02
N ILE A 17 2.97 -1.27 6.19
CA ILE A 17 3.82 -1.52 5.01
C ILE A 17 5.14 -2.13 5.44
N LYS A 18 5.80 -1.55 6.45
CA LYS A 18 7.08 -2.04 6.96
C LYS A 18 7.03 -3.50 7.38
N GLN A 19 5.99 -3.91 8.11
CA GLN A 19 5.82 -5.30 8.52
C GLN A 19 5.44 -6.20 7.35
N ALA A 20 4.57 -5.73 6.45
CA ALA A 20 4.14 -6.48 5.28
C ALA A 20 5.32 -6.84 4.35
N LEU A 21 6.31 -5.96 4.24
CA LEU A 21 7.53 -6.19 3.47
C LEU A 21 8.37 -7.38 3.98
N SER A 22 8.32 -7.66 5.27
CA SER A 22 9.02 -8.79 5.91
C SER A 22 8.25 -10.11 5.85
N ILE A 23 6.99 -10.10 5.42
CA ILE A 23 6.15 -11.31 5.39
C ILE A 23 6.29 -11.99 4.02
N SER A 24 6.75 -13.25 4.02
CA SER A 24 7.02 -14.01 2.80
C SER A 24 5.76 -14.39 2.01
N THR A 25 4.64 -14.62 2.70
CA THR A 25 3.35 -14.95 2.07
C THR A 25 2.70 -13.77 1.35
N ILE A 26 3.08 -12.54 1.71
CA ILE A 26 2.72 -11.33 0.98
C ILE A 26 3.70 -11.19 -0.17
N THR A 27 3.16 -11.16 -1.38
CA THR A 27 3.93 -11.16 -2.64
C THR A 27 3.76 -9.84 -3.40
N SER A 28 2.74 -9.04 -3.07
CA SER A 28 2.51 -7.72 -3.65
C SER A 28 1.77 -6.83 -2.65
N ILE A 29 2.25 -5.58 -2.53
CA ILE A 29 1.68 -4.55 -1.66
C ILE A 29 1.36 -3.34 -2.54
N VAL A 30 0.08 -3.02 -2.66
CA VAL A 30 -0.40 -1.81 -3.32
C VAL A 30 -0.58 -0.72 -2.27
N ALA A 31 0.38 0.20 -2.21
CA ALA A 31 0.31 1.39 -1.37
C ALA A 31 -0.52 2.47 -2.06
N LEU A 32 -1.78 2.59 -1.64
CA LEU A 32 -2.74 3.53 -2.21
C LEU A 32 -2.78 4.82 -1.39
N ALA A 33 -2.44 5.95 -2.00
CA ALA A 33 -2.46 7.26 -1.35
C ALA A 33 -2.71 8.39 -2.34
N ARG A 34 -3.01 9.59 -1.83
CA ARG A 34 -3.17 10.82 -2.63
C ARG A 34 -1.84 11.39 -3.16
N ARG A 35 -0.73 10.79 -2.77
CA ARG A 35 0.64 11.21 -3.09
C ARG A 35 1.50 9.96 -3.21
N GLU A 36 2.67 10.10 -3.82
CA GLU A 36 3.65 9.03 -3.89
C GLU A 36 4.00 8.49 -2.49
N THR A 37 4.05 7.17 -2.38
CA THR A 37 4.45 6.49 -1.14
C THR A 37 5.88 5.99 -1.28
N SER A 38 6.79 6.55 -0.48
CA SER A 38 8.17 6.06 -0.38
C SER A 38 8.26 4.80 0.47
N VAL A 39 9.33 4.03 0.28
CA VAL A 39 9.65 2.89 1.16
C VAL A 39 9.86 3.42 2.60
N PRO A 40 9.22 2.81 3.62
CA PRO A 40 9.42 3.20 5.01
C PRO A 40 10.90 3.14 5.45
N GLN A 41 11.29 4.04 6.36
CA GLN A 41 12.63 3.99 6.96
C GLN A 41 12.74 2.85 7.99
N GLY A 42 13.96 2.33 8.16
CA GLY A 42 14.24 1.30 9.16
C GLY A 42 13.56 -0.03 8.91
N VAL A 43 13.23 -0.35 7.65
CA VAL A 43 12.80 -1.68 7.20
C VAL A 43 13.86 -2.73 7.57
N ASP A 44 13.41 -3.95 7.86
CA ASP A 44 14.32 -5.08 8.11
C ASP A 44 15.24 -5.28 6.89
N PRO A 45 16.56 -5.49 7.07
CA PRO A 45 17.48 -5.77 5.95
C PRO A 45 17.07 -6.96 5.07
N LYS A 46 16.26 -7.88 5.58
CA LYS A 46 15.73 -9.04 4.86
C LYS A 46 14.35 -8.77 4.22
N ALA A 47 13.77 -7.61 4.45
CA ALA A 47 12.48 -7.24 3.87
C ALA A 47 12.59 -7.07 2.35
N ASP A 48 11.57 -7.51 1.62
CA ASP A 48 11.57 -7.43 0.16
C ASP A 48 10.81 -6.19 -0.30
N ILE A 49 11.56 -5.10 -0.47
CA ILE A 49 11.05 -3.80 -0.93
C ILE A 49 10.47 -3.82 -2.34
N THR A 50 10.82 -4.83 -3.16
CA THR A 50 10.36 -4.91 -4.56
C THR A 50 8.86 -5.24 -4.66
N LYS A 51 8.28 -5.74 -3.56
CA LYS A 51 6.84 -6.02 -3.44
C LYS A 51 5.99 -4.76 -3.31
N LEU A 52 6.59 -3.61 -2.96
CA LEU A 52 5.87 -2.36 -2.75
C LEU A 52 5.64 -1.63 -4.07
N LYS A 53 4.37 -1.36 -4.37
CA LYS A 53 3.95 -0.53 -5.50
C LYS A 53 3.17 0.68 -5.00
N SER A 54 3.69 1.87 -5.27
CA SER A 54 2.98 3.13 -5.00
C SER A 54 1.93 3.38 -6.07
N VAL A 55 0.67 3.55 -5.67
CA VAL A 55 -0.46 3.88 -6.55
C VAL A 55 -1.09 5.17 -6.06
N ILE A 56 -1.12 6.16 -6.94
CA ILE A 56 -1.66 7.48 -6.62
C ILE A 56 -3.15 7.50 -6.98
N CYS A 57 -3.97 7.87 -6.00
CA CYS A 57 -5.41 8.08 -6.13
C CYS A 57 -5.76 9.39 -5.45
N ASP A 58 -5.96 10.43 -6.25
CA ASP A 58 -6.17 11.81 -5.79
C ASP A 58 -7.52 11.99 -5.07
N ASP A 59 -8.52 11.22 -5.50
CA ASP A 59 -9.88 11.23 -4.95
C ASP A 59 -10.38 9.80 -4.70
N PHE A 60 -10.58 9.45 -3.43
CA PHE A 60 -11.10 8.14 -3.02
C PHE A 60 -12.60 7.96 -3.31
N ALA A 61 -13.32 9.01 -3.72
CA ALA A 61 -14.67 8.86 -4.28
C ALA A 61 -14.63 8.49 -5.77
N ASN A 62 -13.50 8.74 -6.47
CA ASN A 62 -13.38 8.59 -7.91
C ASN A 62 -12.08 7.89 -8.32
N TYR A 63 -12.18 6.56 -8.43
CA TYR A 63 -11.06 5.74 -8.90
C TYR A 63 -10.98 5.73 -10.43
N SER A 64 -9.84 6.18 -10.96
CA SER A 64 -9.54 6.07 -12.40
C SER A 64 -9.45 4.59 -12.83
N PRO A 65 -9.67 4.27 -14.12
CA PRO A 65 -9.55 2.90 -14.63
C PRO A 65 -8.19 2.24 -14.30
N ASN A 66 -7.10 3.01 -14.40
CA ASN A 66 -5.76 2.55 -14.07
C ASN A 66 -5.65 2.16 -12.58
N VAL A 67 -6.16 2.98 -11.66
CA VAL A 67 -6.16 2.63 -10.24
C VAL A 67 -7.01 1.38 -9.98
N LYS A 68 -8.17 1.24 -10.63
CA LYS A 68 -9.00 0.04 -10.49
C LYS A 68 -8.28 -1.23 -10.95
N GLU A 69 -7.52 -1.15 -12.06
CA GLU A 69 -6.71 -2.25 -12.56
C GLU A 69 -5.62 -2.64 -11.54
N GLU A 70 -4.93 -1.66 -10.97
CA GLU A 70 -3.92 -1.89 -9.93
C GLU A 70 -4.49 -2.51 -8.66
N LEU A 71 -5.73 -2.19 -8.29
CA LEU A 71 -6.41 -2.76 -7.13
C LEU A 71 -7.02 -4.13 -7.41
N SER A 72 -7.22 -4.50 -8.67
CA SER A 72 -7.86 -5.75 -9.07
C SER A 72 -7.11 -6.99 -8.59
N GLY A 73 -7.85 -8.02 -8.17
CA GLY A 73 -7.27 -9.29 -7.71
C GLY A 73 -6.52 -9.21 -6.37
N ALA A 74 -6.77 -8.17 -5.57
CA ALA A 74 -6.28 -8.11 -4.20
C ALA A 74 -7.05 -9.08 -3.29
N ASP A 75 -6.31 -9.79 -2.44
CA ASP A 75 -6.85 -10.74 -1.46
C ASP A 75 -7.39 -10.02 -0.21
N ALA A 76 -6.82 -8.86 0.12
CA ALA A 76 -7.20 -8.08 1.30
C ALA A 76 -6.95 -6.57 1.11
N CYS A 77 -7.69 -5.78 1.88
CA CYS A 77 -7.54 -4.33 1.93
C CYS A 77 -7.48 -3.85 3.39
N ILE A 78 -6.43 -3.10 3.73
CA ILE A 78 -6.27 -2.42 5.01
C ILE A 78 -6.52 -0.93 4.76
N TRP A 79 -7.61 -0.41 5.31
CA TRP A 79 -8.09 0.94 5.03
C TRP A 79 -7.74 1.91 6.16
N CYS A 80 -6.64 2.65 6.02
CA CYS A 80 -6.16 3.63 7.00
C CYS A 80 -6.44 5.09 6.58
N VAL A 81 -7.47 5.32 5.75
CA VAL A 81 -7.85 6.68 5.35
C VAL A 81 -8.70 7.32 6.43
N PHE A 82 -8.25 8.47 6.93
CA PHE A 82 -9.01 9.28 7.87
C PHE A 82 -9.73 10.40 7.11
N SER A 83 -11.05 10.45 7.26
CA SER A 83 -11.89 11.55 6.77
C SER A 83 -12.37 12.32 7.99
N LEU A 84 -11.80 13.50 8.23
CA LEU A 84 -12.42 14.55 9.03
C LEU A 84 -12.98 15.60 8.08
#